data_AF-A0A3D8L6F9-F1
#
_entry.id   AF-A0A3D8L6F9-F1
#
_cell.length_a   1.000
_cell.length_b   1.000
_cell.length_c   1.000
_cell.angle_alpha   90.00
_cell.angle_beta   90.00
_cell.angle_gamma   90.00
#
_symmetry.space_group_name_H-M   'P 1'
#
loop_
_entity.id
_entity.type
_entity.pdbx_description
1 polymer ?
#
loop_
_entity_poly.entity_id
_entity_poly.type
_entity_poly.pdbx_seq_one_letter_code
_entity_poly.pdbx_strand_id
1 'polypeptide(L)'
;MRMFTEKGFVDECTLFMRDWVKLLSENKYDEACNFLDEPEDNGVCFIWDGESLKEERSGYYGNKGLSTINNPYRMDSERERIRFIGYEDGSGYAVNYDLPIDGEWTKLRAEFSFNQNAAGLYEILFEGVYVA
;
A
#
# COMPACT_ATOMS: atom_id res chain seq x y z
N MET A 1 -11.78 -9.29 3.52
CA MET A 1 -10.92 -10.15 4.35
C MET A 1 -10.21 -11.18 3.49
N ARG A 2 -8.92 -10.96 3.22
CA ARG A 2 -8.11 -11.87 2.39
C ARG A 2 -7.39 -12.89 3.28
N MET A 3 -7.23 -14.11 2.78
CA MET A 3 -6.47 -15.14 3.47
C MET A 3 -5.03 -15.11 2.96
N PHE A 4 -4.11 -14.54 3.74
CA PHE A 4 -2.69 -14.75 3.51
C PHE A 4 -2.24 -15.96 4.31
N THR A 5 -1.55 -16.91 3.69
CA THR A 5 -1.01 -18.07 4.39
C THR A 5 0.46 -17.85 4.74
N GLU A 6 0.93 -18.23 5.93
CA GLU A 6 2.35 -18.05 6.35
C GLU A 6 3.35 -18.56 5.30
N LYS A 7 3.02 -19.64 4.58
CA LYS A 7 3.90 -20.28 3.60
C LYS A 7 4.00 -19.50 2.28
N GLY A 8 3.12 -18.54 2.03
CA GLY A 8 3.04 -17.72 0.82
C GLY A 8 2.94 -16.22 1.07
N PHE A 9 3.02 -15.78 2.33
CA PHE A 9 2.73 -14.41 2.76
C PHE A 9 3.50 -13.37 1.94
N VAL A 10 4.81 -13.53 1.76
CA VAL A 10 5.63 -12.57 1.01
C VAL A 10 5.17 -12.42 -0.44
N ASP A 11 4.90 -13.53 -1.14
CA ASP A 11 4.49 -13.50 -2.55
C ASP A 11 3.06 -12.97 -2.69
N GLU A 12 2.15 -13.40 -1.82
CA GLU A 12 0.75 -12.96 -1.79
C GLU A 12 0.65 -11.47 -1.43
N CYS A 13 1.42 -10.98 -0.45
CA CYS A 13 1.51 -9.57 -0.10
C CYS A 13 2.14 -8.75 -1.23
N THR A 14 3.19 -9.25 -1.88
CA THR A 14 3.80 -8.53 -3.01
C THR A 14 2.78 -8.37 -4.15
N LEU A 15 2.02 -9.42 -4.47
CA LEU A 15 0.94 -9.35 -5.46
C LEU A 15 -0.17 -8.38 -5.02
N PHE A 16 -0.57 -8.41 -3.76
CA PHE A 16 -1.52 -7.46 -3.19
C PHE A 16 -1.07 -6.02 -3.40
N MET A 17 0.18 -5.72 -3.04
CA MET A 17 0.76 -4.38 -3.18
C MET A 17 0.78 -3.92 -4.63
N ARG A 18 1.22 -4.79 -5.55
CA ARG A 18 1.24 -4.48 -6.99
C ARG A 18 -0.16 -4.23 -7.55
N ASP A 19 -1.15 -5.01 -7.14
CA ASP A 19 -2.53 -4.83 -7.57
C ASP A 19 -3.13 -3.53 -7.03
N TRP A 20 -2.85 -3.19 -5.76
CA TRP A 20 -3.28 -1.93 -5.18
C TRP A 20 -2.66 -0.73 -5.91
N VAL A 21 -1.35 -0.73 -6.15
CA VAL A 21 -0.67 0.35 -6.90
C VAL A 21 -1.15 0.41 -8.36
N LYS A 22 -1.49 -0.73 -8.98
CA LYS A 22 -2.10 -0.76 -10.31
C LYS A 22 -3.44 0.00 -10.32
N LEU A 23 -4.30 -0.20 -9.32
CA LEU A 23 -5.56 0.55 -9.22
C LEU A 23 -5.33 2.06 -9.13
N LEU A 24 -4.32 2.49 -8.36
CA LEU A 24 -3.91 3.89 -8.30
C LEU A 24 -3.44 4.43 -9.67
N SER A 25 -2.65 3.64 -10.40
CA SER A 25 -2.18 4.01 -11.75
C SER A 25 -3.32 4.16 -12.76
N GLU A 26 -4.45 3.50 -12.51
CA GLU A 26 -5.67 3.55 -13.33
C GLU A 26 -6.67 4.60 -12.83
N ASN A 27 -6.32 5.40 -11.80
CA ASN A 27 -7.19 6.35 -11.11
C ASN A 27 -8.46 5.73 -10.48
N LYS A 28 -8.40 4.44 -10.14
CA LYS A 28 -9.49 3.68 -9.50
C LYS A 28 -9.37 3.73 -7.98
N TYR A 29 -9.41 4.93 -7.42
CA TYR A 29 -9.16 5.14 -5.99
C TYR A 29 -10.19 4.43 -5.11
N ASP A 30 -11.48 4.47 -5.46
CA ASP A 30 -12.52 3.79 -4.69
C ASP A 30 -12.32 2.27 -4.66
N GLU A 31 -11.85 1.67 -5.77
CA GLU A 31 -11.49 0.24 -5.80
C GLU A 31 -10.25 -0.04 -4.94
N ALA A 32 -9.27 0.88 -4.91
CA ALA A 32 -8.09 0.77 -4.08
C ALA A 32 -8.40 0.90 -2.58
N CYS A 33 -9.36 1.74 -2.20
CA CYS A 33 -9.88 1.84 -0.84
C CYS A 33 -10.61 0.55 -0.43
N ASN A 34 -11.46 0.00 -1.30
CA ASN A 34 -12.15 -1.27 -1.08
C ASN A 34 -11.21 -2.49 -1.05
N PHE A 35 -9.94 -2.31 -1.40
CA PHE A 35 -8.91 -3.34 -1.28
C PHE A 35 -8.42 -3.52 0.17
N LEU A 36 -8.68 -2.55 1.05
CA LEU A 36 -8.28 -2.54 2.46
C LEU A 36 -9.36 -3.20 3.33
N ASP A 37 -8.96 -3.89 4.40
CA ASP A 37 -9.90 -4.59 5.29
C ASP A 37 -10.42 -3.68 6.41
N GLU A 38 -9.56 -2.78 6.92
CA GLU A 38 -9.96 -1.67 7.79
C GLU A 38 -9.27 -0.40 7.31
N PRO A 39 -10.01 0.65 6.90
CA PRO A 39 -9.41 1.96 6.67
C PRO A 39 -9.18 2.74 7.98
N GLU A 40 -9.45 2.15 9.14
CA GLU A 40 -9.41 2.84 10.43
C GLU A 40 -8.05 2.64 11.14
N ASP A 41 -7.33 3.72 11.41
CA ASP A 41 -6.16 3.70 12.31
C ASP A 41 -6.59 4.08 13.74
N ASN A 42 -6.56 3.11 14.66
CA ASN A 42 -6.53 3.33 16.11
C ASN A 42 -7.49 4.40 16.69
N GLY A 43 -8.73 4.47 16.20
CA GLY A 43 -9.76 5.40 16.70
C GLY A 43 -9.65 6.84 16.18
N VAL A 44 -8.69 7.12 15.29
CA VAL A 44 -8.73 8.28 14.39
C VAL A 44 -9.18 7.76 13.03
N CYS A 45 -10.47 7.94 12.72
CA CYS A 45 -11.01 7.62 11.39
C CYS A 45 -10.33 8.51 10.32
N PHE A 46 -9.15 8.14 9.85
CA PHE A 46 -8.70 8.51 8.51
C PHE A 46 -9.41 7.58 7.55
N ILE A 47 -10.70 7.86 7.28
CA ILE A 47 -11.39 7.16 6.21
C ILE A 47 -10.62 7.48 4.93
N TRP A 48 -9.80 6.53 4.48
CA TRP A 48 -9.17 6.58 3.18
C TRP A 48 -10.28 6.38 2.15
N ASP A 49 -10.95 7.47 1.79
CA ASP A 49 -11.80 7.54 0.62
C ASP A 49 -10.97 7.98 -0.60
N GLY A 50 -11.58 7.89 -1.78
CA GLY A 50 -10.91 8.25 -3.02
C GLY A 50 -10.51 9.73 -3.10
N GLU A 51 -11.09 10.61 -2.29
CA GLU A 51 -10.71 12.03 -2.22
C GLU A 51 -9.46 12.20 -1.36
N SER A 52 -9.42 11.60 -0.18
CA SER A 52 -8.31 11.62 0.77
C SER A 52 -7.03 11.05 0.14
N LEU A 53 -7.12 9.94 -0.60
CA LEU A 53 -5.97 9.39 -1.35
C LEU A 53 -5.46 10.33 -2.45
N LYS A 54 -6.35 11.07 -3.10
CA LYS A 54 -5.96 12.09 -4.11
C LYS A 54 -5.31 13.29 -3.44
N GLU A 55 -5.84 13.73 -2.31
CA GLU A 55 -5.30 14.85 -1.54
C GLU A 55 -3.90 14.53 -1.03
N GLU A 56 -3.69 13.35 -0.44
CA GLU A 56 -2.38 12.90 0.06
C GLU A 56 -1.35 12.88 -1.08
N ARG A 57 -1.74 12.33 -2.25
CA ARG A 57 -0.92 12.40 -3.47
C ARG A 57 -0.61 13.86 -3.81
N SER A 58 -1.59 14.75 -3.82
CA SER A 58 -1.38 16.16 -4.20
C SER A 58 -0.48 16.92 -3.23
N GLY A 59 -0.57 16.63 -1.92
CA GLY A 59 0.22 17.24 -0.86
C GLY A 59 1.71 16.93 -1.02
N TYR A 60 2.04 15.69 -1.38
CA TYR A 60 3.43 15.26 -1.57
C TYR A 60 4.10 15.81 -2.82
N TYR A 61 3.38 15.89 -3.95
CA TYR A 61 3.98 16.39 -5.20
C TYR A 61 3.89 17.90 -5.37
N GLY A 62 3.09 18.57 -4.54
CA GLY A 62 2.74 19.98 -4.71
C GLY A 62 2.06 20.24 -6.06
N ASN A 63 1.82 21.51 -6.37
CA ASN A 63 1.27 21.95 -7.67
C ASN A 63 2.20 21.68 -8.89
N LYS A 64 3.28 20.89 -8.75
CA LYS A 64 4.02 20.37 -9.90
C LYS A 64 3.16 19.28 -10.52
N GLY A 65 2.63 19.58 -11.71
CA GLY A 65 1.53 18.85 -12.33
C GLY A 65 1.58 17.33 -12.19
N LEU A 66 0.44 16.75 -11.80
CA LEU A 66 0.00 15.35 -11.89
C LEU A 66 1.12 14.30 -12.08
N SER A 67 2.10 14.23 -11.17
CA SER A 67 3.08 13.13 -11.14
C SER A 67 2.33 11.81 -11.17
N THR A 68 2.51 11.01 -12.21
CA THR A 68 1.63 9.87 -12.52
C THR A 68 2.21 8.61 -11.91
N ILE A 69 1.42 7.95 -11.05
CA ILE A 69 1.77 6.61 -10.57
C ILE A 69 1.71 5.66 -11.76
N ASN A 70 2.80 4.94 -12.03
CA ASN A 70 2.87 3.98 -13.12
C ASN A 70 2.34 2.62 -12.68
N ASN A 71 1.87 1.84 -13.65
CA ASN A 71 1.49 0.45 -13.39
C ASN A 71 2.76 -0.37 -13.05
N PRO A 72 2.84 -0.98 -11.85
CA PRO A 72 4.06 -1.67 -11.40
C PRO A 72 4.40 -2.89 -12.27
N TYR A 73 3.40 -3.52 -12.91
CA TYR A 73 3.62 -4.63 -13.84
C TYR A 73 4.25 -4.22 -15.19
N ARG A 74 4.36 -2.92 -15.46
CA ARG A 74 5.03 -2.37 -16.65
C ARG A 74 6.39 -1.76 -16.32
N MET A 75 6.78 -1.80 -15.06
CA MET A 75 8.06 -1.30 -14.57
C MET A 75 9.11 -2.41 -14.59
N ASP A 76 10.37 -2.02 -14.52
CA ASP A 76 11.48 -2.94 -14.29
C ASP A 76 11.36 -3.54 -12.88
N SER A 77 11.00 -4.82 -12.78
CA SER A 77 10.80 -5.53 -11.50
C SER A 77 12.10 -5.73 -10.72
N GLU A 78 13.28 -5.63 -11.34
CA GLU A 78 14.56 -5.74 -10.63
C GLU A 78 14.83 -4.52 -9.73
N ARG A 79 14.12 -3.42 -9.98
CA ARG A 79 14.22 -2.16 -9.23
C ARG A 79 13.09 -1.99 -8.21
N GLU A 80 12.11 -2.88 -8.21
CA GLU A 80 11.04 -2.89 -7.23
C GLU A 80 11.59 -3.13 -5.82
N ARG A 81 11.05 -2.39 -4.85
CA ARG A 81 11.49 -2.48 -3.47
C ARG A 81 10.27 -2.61 -2.57
N ILE A 82 10.20 -3.76 -1.92
CA ILE A 82 9.27 -4.07 -0.86
C ILE A 82 10.08 -4.47 0.38
N ARG A 83 9.68 -3.97 1.55
CA ARG A 83 10.30 -4.31 2.83
C ARG A 83 9.24 -4.83 3.78
N PHE A 84 9.54 -5.95 4.41
CA PHE A 84 8.71 -6.59 5.42
C PHE A 84 9.40 -6.44 6.78
N ILE A 85 8.68 -5.89 7.76
CA ILE A 85 9.17 -5.66 9.12
C ILE A 85 8.19 -6.37 10.05
N GLY A 86 8.60 -7.50 10.62
CA GLY A 86 7.77 -8.23 11.57
C GLY A 86 7.71 -7.50 12.91
N TYR A 87 6.53 -7.46 13.53
CA TYR A 87 6.36 -6.91 14.87
C TYR A 87 6.96 -7.84 15.93
N GLU A 88 7.51 -7.27 17.00
CA GLU A 88 8.21 -8.04 18.05
C GLU A 88 7.27 -8.99 18.81
N ASP A 89 5.99 -8.66 18.89
CA ASP A 89 4.95 -9.48 19.54
C ASP A 89 4.41 -10.60 18.64
N GLY A 90 4.87 -10.68 17.39
CA GLY A 90 4.41 -11.66 16.40
C GLY A 90 3.00 -11.40 15.88
N SER A 91 2.41 -10.23 16.18
CA SER A 91 1.04 -9.88 15.75
C SER A 91 0.92 -9.64 14.25
N GLY A 92 2.02 -9.46 13.52
CA GLY A 92 1.94 -9.09 12.12
C GLY A 92 3.20 -8.51 11.52
N TYR A 93 3.01 -7.77 10.43
CA TYR A 93 4.08 -7.12 9.67
C TYR A 93 3.70 -5.71 9.26
N ALA A 94 4.64 -4.76 9.39
CA ALA A 94 4.64 -3.55 8.59
C ALA A 94 5.28 -3.83 7.22
N VAL A 95 4.60 -3.42 6.15
CA VAL A 95 5.02 -3.62 4.76
C VAL A 95 5.15 -2.27 4.08
N ASN A 96 6.34 -2.02 3.56
CA ASN A 96 6.71 -0.77 2.92
C ASN A 96 7.02 -1.01 1.44
N TYR A 97 6.31 -0.31 0.56
CA TYR A 97 6.41 -0.49 -0.88
C TYR A 97 6.73 0.82 -1.60
N ASP A 98 7.88 0.85 -2.30
CA ASP A 98 8.31 2.00 -3.09
C ASP A 98 7.33 2.22 -4.26
N LEU A 99 6.84 3.44 -4.45
CA LEU A 99 5.87 3.78 -5.50
C LEU A 99 6.62 4.10 -6.81
N PRO A 100 6.15 3.55 -7.95
CA PRO A 100 6.65 3.92 -9.28
C PRO A 100 5.93 5.17 -9.78
N ILE A 101 6.67 6.25 -10.03
CA ILE A 101 6.14 7.55 -10.47
C ILE A 101 6.96 8.07 -11.65
N ASP A 102 6.26 8.62 -12.65
CA ASP A 102 6.84 9.23 -13.85
C ASP A 102 7.90 8.36 -14.57
N GLY A 103 7.72 7.04 -14.52
CA GLY A 103 8.56 6.05 -15.17
C GLY A 103 9.74 5.56 -14.33
N GLU A 104 9.83 5.95 -13.06
CA GLU A 104 10.90 5.54 -12.15
C GLU A 104 10.38 5.00 -10.82
N TRP A 105 11.09 4.03 -10.23
CA TRP A 105 10.86 3.65 -8.84
C TRP A 105 11.42 4.73 -7.93
N THR A 106 10.58 5.29 -7.06
CA THR A 106 10.95 6.40 -6.20
C THR A 106 11.17 5.97 -4.75
N LYS A 107 11.66 6.88 -3.91
CA LYS A 107 11.73 6.66 -2.45
C LYS A 107 10.43 6.98 -1.73
N LEU A 108 9.38 7.37 -2.44
CA LEU A 108 8.07 7.55 -1.85
C LEU A 108 7.48 6.16 -1.59
N ARG A 109 7.12 5.87 -0.35
CA ARG A 109 6.67 4.57 0.12
C ARG A 109 5.24 4.62 0.57
N ALA A 110 4.48 3.61 0.16
CA ALA A 110 3.20 3.30 0.77
C ALA A 110 3.43 2.28 1.89
N GLU A 111 2.91 2.56 3.07
CA GLU A 111 3.05 1.72 4.27
C GLU A 111 1.72 1.08 4.64
N PHE A 112 1.79 -0.21 4.98
CA PHE A 112 0.66 -1.03 5.34
C PHE A 112 0.99 -1.85 6.57
N SER A 113 0.00 -2.04 7.43
CA SER A 113 0.06 -3.00 8.53
C SER A 113 -0.77 -4.22 8.17
N PHE A 114 -0.16 -5.39 8.30
CA PHE A 114 -0.81 -6.70 8.14
C PHE A 114 -0.90 -7.32 9.53
N ASN A 115 -2.04 -7.15 10.19
CA ASN A 115 -2.29 -7.59 11.56
C ASN A 115 -3.02 -8.93 11.58
N GLN A 116 -2.48 -9.92 12.26
CA GLN A 116 -3.11 -11.21 12.41
C GLN A 116 -4.18 -11.16 13.52
N ASN A 117 -5.41 -11.52 13.18
CA ASN A 117 -6.47 -11.62 14.16
C ASN A 117 -6.53 -12.99 14.84
N ALA A 118 -7.46 -13.15 15.79
CA ALA A 118 -7.60 -14.37 16.58
C ALA A 118 -7.91 -15.64 15.75
N ALA A 119 -8.39 -15.49 14.51
CA ALA A 119 -8.62 -16.60 13.58
C ALA A 119 -7.36 -16.96 12.74
N GLY A 120 -6.25 -16.25 12.95
CA GLY A 120 -5.01 -16.44 12.22
C GLY A 120 -5.00 -15.77 10.84
N LEU A 121 -5.97 -14.92 10.54
CA LEU A 121 -6.11 -14.21 9.27
C LEU A 121 -5.55 -12.79 9.37
N TYR A 122 -5.03 -12.26 8.27
CA TYR A 122 -4.47 -10.91 8.25
C TYR A 122 -5.50 -9.87 7.85
N GLU A 123 -5.64 -8.84 8.67
CA GLU A 123 -6.31 -7.58 8.39
C GLU A 123 -5.28 -6.59 7.83
N ILE A 124 -5.64 -5.92 6.73
CA ILE A 124 -4.77 -4.99 6.03
C ILE A 124 -5.24 -3.57 6.31
N LEU A 125 -4.36 -2.80 6.94
CA LEU A 125 -4.52 -1.37 7.19
C LEU A 125 -3.52 -0.59 6.33
N PHE A 126 -3.97 0.53 5.77
CA PHE A 126 -3.11 1.48 5.09
C PHE A 126 -2.73 2.60 6.07
N GLU A 127 -1.44 2.70 6.36
CA GLU A 127 -0.89 3.65 7.34
C GLU A 127 -0.61 5.02 6.69
N GLY A 128 -0.35 5.03 5.39
CA GLY A 128 -0.15 6.24 4.62
C GLY A 128 1.04 6.17 3.67
N VAL A 129 1.49 7.35 3.25
CA VAL A 129 2.62 7.50 2.33
C VAL A 129 3.68 8.38 2.97
N TYR A 130 4.96 8.05 2.80
CA TYR A 130 6.07 8.88 3.28
C TYR A 130 7.33 8.77 2.40
N VAL A 131 8.28 9.69 2.54
CA VAL A 131 9.58 9.66 1.84
C VAL A 131 10.66 9.07 2.73
N ALA A 132 11.41 8.09 2.21
CA ALA A 132 12.47 7.39 2.93
C ALA A 132 13.91 7.88 2.67
#